data_AF-A0A9E5QMV6-F1
#
_entry.id   AF-A0A9E5QMV6-F1
#
_cell.length_a   1.000
_cell.length_b   1.000
_cell.length_c   1.000
_cell.angle_alpha   90.00
_cell.angle_beta   90.00
_cell.angle_gamma   90.00
#
_symmetry.space_group_name_H-M   'P 1'
#
loop_
_entity.id
_entity.type
_entity.pdbx_description
1 polymer ?
#
loop_
_entity_poly.entity_id
_entity_poly.type
_entity_poly.pdbx_seq_one_letter_code
_entity_poly.pdbx_strand_id
1 'polypeptide(L)'
;MVVSLTEVQYQSLLDAKISVEIIDEAPLSQSYYLLTKKNGTAWDIPRKWGITLYHTSNTAILETAAIDVAAALAEGYQIAELKKQHYSFKKEKRTITRIPSIISFSDIDNVISEINPDSVQYVIQSLQDFGTRFLFAQTRDSVAEWIKHRFLSVGFSDVQIDSFRYNTTWQKNVVATLHGALTPNEVYVVGGHHDSYSSGDPMIFAPGADDNA
;
A
#
# COMPACT_ATOMS: atom_id res chain seq x y z
N MET A 1 6.83 -10.14 -7.10
CA MET A 1 5.57 -10.60 -6.47
C MET A 1 5.46 -12.08 -6.75
N VAL A 2 5.23 -12.91 -5.74
CA VAL A 2 5.07 -14.37 -5.90
C VAL A 2 3.59 -14.68 -5.77
N VAL A 3 3.01 -15.39 -6.74
CA VAL A 3 1.58 -15.72 -6.78
C VAL A 3 1.38 -17.14 -7.25
N SER A 4 0.35 -17.80 -6.73
CA SER A 4 -0.16 -19.05 -7.31
C SER A 4 -1.11 -18.70 -8.46
N LEU A 5 -0.90 -19.32 -9.62
CA LEU A 5 -1.69 -19.12 -10.82
C LEU A 5 -2.39 -20.41 -11.22
N THR A 6 -3.62 -20.31 -11.71
CA THR A 6 -4.22 -21.38 -12.51
C THR A 6 -3.67 -21.34 -13.93
N GLU A 7 -3.80 -22.43 -14.68
CA GLU A 7 -3.40 -22.51 -16.08
C GLU A 7 -4.01 -21.37 -16.93
N VAL A 8 -5.28 -21.06 -16.68
CA VAL A 8 -6.00 -19.96 -17.36
C VAL A 8 -5.40 -18.59 -17.04
N GLN A 9 -4.97 -18.38 -15.79
CA GLN A 9 -4.35 -17.13 -15.36
C GLN A 9 -2.94 -17.00 -15.95
N TYR A 10 -2.15 -18.08 -15.93
CA TYR A 10 -0.82 -18.12 -16.54
C TYR A 10 -0.87 -17.77 -18.03
N GLN A 11 -1.74 -18.43 -18.79
CA GLN A 11 -1.91 -18.12 -20.22
C GLN A 11 -2.35 -16.67 -20.45
N SER A 12 -3.21 -16.12 -19.58
CA SER A 12 -3.64 -14.72 -19.68
C SER A 12 -2.51 -13.72 -19.47
N LEU A 13 -1.50 -14.04 -18.65
CA LEU A 13 -0.32 -13.21 -18.47
C LEU A 13 0.59 -13.26 -19.70
N LEU A 14 0.77 -14.44 -20.30
CA LEU A 14 1.53 -14.60 -21.54
C LEU A 14 0.89 -13.83 -22.70
N ASP A 15 -0.42 -13.92 -22.86
CA ASP A 15 -1.18 -13.16 -23.87
C ASP A 15 -1.01 -11.65 -23.70
N ALA A 16 -0.88 -11.19 -22.44
CA ALA A 16 -0.64 -9.79 -22.09
C ALA A 16 0.84 -9.37 -22.21
N LYS A 17 1.73 -10.28 -22.65
CA LYS A 17 3.18 -10.07 -22.76
C LYS A 17 3.85 -9.73 -21.42
N ILE A 18 3.30 -10.22 -20.32
CA ILE A 18 3.92 -10.11 -18.99
C ILE A 18 4.88 -11.28 -18.82
N SER A 19 6.14 -10.98 -18.48
CA SER A 19 7.15 -12.02 -18.20
C SER A 19 6.85 -12.67 -16.84
N VAL A 20 6.78 -13.99 -16.83
CA VAL A 20 6.52 -14.81 -15.64
C VAL A 20 7.56 -15.91 -15.59
N GLU A 21 8.11 -16.15 -14.41
CA GLU A 21 9.00 -17.28 -14.12
C GLU A 21 8.25 -18.28 -13.25
N ILE A 22 8.13 -19.52 -13.72
CA ILE A 22 7.54 -20.61 -12.94
C ILE A 22 8.61 -21.11 -11.98
N ILE A 23 8.36 -20.94 -10.68
CA ILE A 23 9.26 -21.39 -9.61
C ILE A 23 8.85 -22.76 -9.04
N ASP A 24 7.61 -23.20 -9.29
CA ASP A 24 7.07 -24.49 -8.90
C ASP A 24 5.82 -24.84 -9.72
N GLU A 25 5.79 -26.03 -10.32
CA GLU A 25 4.66 -26.55 -11.11
C GLU A 25 3.63 -27.29 -10.25
N ALA A 26 4.01 -27.76 -9.05
CA ALA A 26 3.14 -28.48 -8.11
C ALA A 26 3.06 -27.73 -6.77
N PRO A 27 2.62 -26.45 -6.78
CA PRO A 27 2.77 -25.61 -5.62
C PRO A 27 1.93 -26.12 -4.43
N LEU A 28 2.43 -25.86 -3.23
CA LEU A 28 1.80 -26.11 -1.92
C LEU A 28 1.76 -27.58 -1.53
N SER A 29 2.68 -28.41 -2.03
CA SER A 29 2.96 -29.71 -1.41
C SER A 29 3.47 -29.53 0.03
N GLN A 30 4.17 -28.42 0.27
CA GLN A 30 4.73 -27.98 1.54
C GLN A 30 4.59 -26.45 1.72
N SER A 31 5.11 -25.92 2.83
CA SER A 31 5.09 -24.47 3.09
C SER A 31 6.23 -23.77 2.36
N TYR A 32 6.00 -22.51 1.99
CA TYR A 32 7.01 -21.66 1.35
C TYR A 32 7.51 -20.58 2.30
N TYR A 33 8.81 -20.35 2.28
CA TYR A 33 9.44 -19.30 3.08
C TYR A 33 10.31 -18.41 2.21
N LEU A 34 10.12 -17.10 2.35
CA LEU A 34 10.98 -16.07 1.82
C LEU A 34 12.12 -15.82 2.81
N LEU A 35 13.36 -16.01 2.37
CA LEU A 35 14.56 -15.67 3.12
C LEU A 35 15.21 -14.45 2.49
N THR A 36 15.61 -13.49 3.32
CA THR A 36 16.40 -12.33 2.89
C THR A 36 17.62 -12.13 3.78
N LYS A 37 18.68 -11.55 3.25
CA LYS A 37 19.92 -11.21 3.98
C LYS A 37 20.49 -9.91 3.42
N LYS A 38 21.35 -9.23 4.16
CA LYS A 38 21.99 -7.99 3.66
C LYS A 38 22.89 -8.29 2.46
N ASN A 39 22.86 -7.40 1.46
CA ASN A 39 23.75 -7.50 0.29
C ASN A 39 25.22 -7.57 0.71
N GLY A 40 25.99 -8.46 0.07
CA GLY A 40 27.42 -8.64 0.33
C GLY A 40 27.75 -9.53 1.53
N THR A 41 26.76 -10.13 2.18
CA THR A 41 26.99 -11.18 3.19
C THR A 41 27.11 -12.56 2.53
N ALA A 42 27.87 -13.47 3.16
CA ALA A 42 27.96 -14.84 2.70
C ALA A 42 26.57 -15.48 2.66
N TRP A 43 26.20 -15.96 1.47
CA TRP A 43 24.90 -16.52 1.13
C TRP A 43 25.04 -18.00 0.85
N ASP A 44 24.73 -18.83 1.84
CA ASP A 44 24.70 -20.28 1.72
C ASP A 44 23.50 -20.80 2.49
N ILE A 45 22.54 -21.37 1.76
CA ILE A 45 21.29 -21.87 2.34
C ILE A 45 21.48 -23.37 2.59
N PRO A 46 21.50 -23.82 3.86
CA PRO A 46 21.70 -25.22 4.15
C PRO A 46 20.62 -26.08 3.50
N ARG A 47 21.02 -27.11 2.74
CA ARG A 47 20.08 -28.07 2.11
C ARG A 47 19.10 -28.71 3.10
N LYS A 48 19.48 -28.80 4.38
CA LYS A 48 18.62 -29.29 5.47
C LYS A 48 17.40 -28.41 5.76
N TRP A 49 17.40 -27.16 5.32
CA TRP A 49 16.27 -26.23 5.54
C TRP A 49 15.16 -26.38 4.52
N GLY A 50 15.42 -27.04 3.38
CA GLY A 50 14.42 -27.26 2.34
C GLY A 50 15.00 -27.20 0.94
N ILE A 51 14.09 -27.21 -0.03
CA ILE A 51 14.41 -27.09 -1.45
C ILE A 51 14.38 -25.60 -1.81
N THR A 52 15.48 -25.08 -2.35
CA THR A 52 15.52 -23.69 -2.85
C THR A 52 14.92 -23.66 -4.24
N LEU A 53 13.76 -23.04 -4.38
CA LEU A 53 13.03 -22.93 -5.65
C LEU A 53 13.47 -21.71 -6.47
N TYR A 54 13.88 -20.65 -5.78
CA TYR A 54 14.29 -19.42 -6.40
C TYR A 54 15.36 -18.75 -5.54
N HIS A 55 16.33 -18.09 -6.17
CA HIS A 55 17.32 -17.31 -5.46
C HIS A 55 17.83 -16.13 -6.29
N THR A 56 18.25 -15.09 -5.58
CA THR A 56 18.99 -13.93 -6.08
C THR A 56 20.23 -13.72 -5.20
N SER A 57 20.92 -12.58 -5.35
CA SER A 57 22.06 -12.24 -4.49
C SER A 57 21.71 -12.07 -3.00
N ASN A 58 20.43 -11.85 -2.66
CA ASN A 58 20.03 -11.47 -1.31
C ASN A 58 18.66 -11.98 -0.86
N THR A 59 18.00 -12.77 -1.70
CA THR A 59 16.65 -13.30 -1.47
C THR A 59 16.55 -14.72 -1.99
N ALA A 60 15.86 -15.60 -1.28
CA ALA A 60 15.51 -16.93 -1.76
C ALA A 60 14.11 -17.35 -1.34
N ILE A 61 13.52 -18.27 -2.10
CA ILE A 61 12.26 -18.95 -1.77
C ILE A 61 12.59 -20.42 -1.51
N LEU A 62 12.22 -20.87 -0.32
CA LEU A 62 12.41 -22.23 0.15
C LEU A 62 11.07 -22.95 0.26
N GLU A 63 10.99 -24.16 -0.28
CA GLU A 63 9.92 -25.11 0.00
C GLU A 63 10.37 -26.06 1.12
N THR A 64 9.62 -26.11 2.22
CA THR A 64 9.87 -27.02 3.34
C THR A 64 8.65 -27.22 4.23
N ALA A 65 8.53 -28.40 4.84
CA ALA A 65 7.49 -28.69 5.82
C ALA A 65 7.65 -27.84 7.10
N ALA A 66 8.89 -27.58 7.51
CA ALA A 66 9.20 -26.75 8.67
C ALA A 66 10.61 -26.14 8.53
N ILE A 67 10.75 -24.91 9.00
CA ILE A 67 12.05 -24.23 9.09
C ILE A 67 12.33 -23.87 10.54
N ASP A 68 13.57 -24.08 10.98
CA ASP A 68 14.04 -23.58 12.27
C ASP A 68 14.31 -22.08 12.16
N VAL A 69 13.29 -21.29 12.50
CA VAL A 69 13.35 -19.84 12.43
C VAL A 69 14.47 -19.28 13.30
N ALA A 70 14.73 -19.87 14.47
CA ALA A 70 15.76 -19.38 15.38
C ALA A 70 17.17 -19.60 14.80
N ALA A 71 17.42 -20.78 14.23
CA ALA A 71 18.70 -21.08 13.57
C ALA A 71 18.93 -20.15 12.37
N ALA A 72 17.92 -19.91 11.54
CA ALA A 72 18.05 -19.07 10.37
C ALA A 72 18.22 -17.58 10.73
N LEU A 73 17.54 -17.08 11.77
CA LEU A 73 17.81 -15.74 12.34
C LEU A 73 19.24 -15.64 12.88
N ALA A 74 19.75 -16.67 13.55
CA ALA A 74 21.11 -16.70 14.08
C ALA A 74 22.19 -16.67 12.99
N GLU A 75 21.90 -17.25 11.82
CA GLU A 75 22.75 -17.16 10.62
C GLU A 75 22.57 -15.84 9.84
N GLY A 76 21.69 -14.95 10.34
CA GLY A 76 21.48 -13.59 9.84
C GLY A 76 20.40 -13.46 8.76
N TYR A 77 19.61 -14.51 8.50
CA TYR A 77 18.49 -14.45 7.56
C TYR A 77 17.28 -13.81 8.24
N GLN A 78 16.57 -12.94 7.53
CA GLN A 78 15.17 -12.62 7.83
C GLN A 78 14.28 -13.61 7.09
N ILE A 79 13.16 -14.00 7.72
CA ILE A 79 12.30 -15.06 7.21
C ILE A 79 10.85 -14.60 7.26
N ALA A 80 10.10 -14.86 6.20
CA ALA A 80 8.66 -14.71 6.17
C ALA A 80 8.01 -15.93 5.49
N GLU A 81 6.99 -16.51 6.12
CA GLU A 81 6.17 -17.53 5.49
C GLU A 81 5.32 -16.90 4.38
N LEU A 82 5.37 -17.46 3.17
CA LEU A 82 4.55 -17.04 2.05
C LEU A 82 3.18 -17.69 2.15
N LYS A 83 2.23 -16.94 2.70
CA LYS A 83 0.85 -17.40 2.81
C LYS A 83 0.17 -17.40 1.45
N LYS A 84 -0.68 -18.41 1.24
CA LYS A 84 -1.54 -18.47 0.06
C LYS A 84 -2.47 -17.26 0.05
N GLN A 85 -2.28 -16.40 -0.95
CA GLN A 85 -3.22 -15.35 -1.26
C GLN A 85 -3.85 -15.67 -2.61
N HIS A 86 -5.16 -15.93 -2.60
CA HIS A 86 -5.92 -16.11 -3.82
C HIS A 86 -6.05 -14.75 -4.51
N TYR A 87 -5.23 -14.51 -5.53
CA TYR A 87 -5.39 -13.36 -6.38
C TYR A 87 -6.44 -13.66 -7.44
N SER A 88 -7.55 -12.91 -7.39
CA SER A 88 -8.50 -12.88 -8.49
C SER A 88 -7.95 -11.94 -9.56
N PHE A 89 -7.27 -12.50 -10.56
CA PHE A 89 -7.01 -11.78 -11.80
C PHE A 89 -8.34 -11.61 -12.52
N LYS A 90 -9.05 -10.52 -12.22
CA LYS A 90 -10.14 -10.09 -13.08
C LYS A 90 -9.50 -9.68 -14.40
N LYS A 91 -9.65 -10.50 -15.43
CA LYS A 91 -9.48 -10.08 -16.83
C LYS A 91 -10.64 -9.12 -17.15
N GLU A 92 -10.67 -7.99 -16.46
CA GLU A 92 -11.33 -6.82 -16.96
C GLU A 92 -10.50 -6.45 -18.19
N LYS A 93 -10.90 -6.98 -19.35
CA LYS A 93 -11.00 -6.07 -20.48
C LYS A 93 -11.89 -4.98 -19.95
N ARG A 94 -11.29 -3.92 -19.42
CA ARG A 94 -11.87 -2.60 -19.54
C ARG A 94 -11.93 -2.37 -21.04
N THR A 95 -12.92 -3.00 -21.67
CA THR A 95 -13.72 -2.27 -22.62
C THR A 95 -14.17 -1.11 -21.77
N ILE A 96 -13.42 -0.01 -21.85
CA ILE A 96 -14.05 1.29 -21.70
C ILE A 96 -15.03 1.24 -22.87
N THR A 97 -16.19 0.60 -22.65
CA THR A 97 -17.40 1.00 -23.32
C THR A 97 -17.39 2.45 -22.98
N ARG A 98 -17.00 3.27 -23.96
CA ARG A 98 -17.01 4.71 -23.81
C ARG A 98 -18.43 4.96 -23.37
N ILE A 99 -18.63 5.14 -22.07
CA ILE A 99 -19.86 5.70 -21.54
C ILE A 99 -19.94 6.94 -22.40
N PRO A 100 -20.94 7.07 -23.30
CA PRO A 100 -21.06 8.28 -24.10
C PRO A 100 -20.94 9.38 -23.08
N SER A 101 -19.88 10.18 -23.21
CA SER A 101 -19.41 11.10 -22.17
C SER A 101 -20.61 11.92 -21.73
N ILE A 102 -21.25 11.51 -20.63
CA ILE A 102 -22.40 12.20 -20.06
C ILE A 102 -21.90 13.51 -19.44
N ILE A 103 -20.61 13.51 -19.07
CA ILE A 103 -19.83 14.68 -18.72
C ILE A 103 -19.35 15.31 -20.03
N SER A 104 -19.97 16.42 -20.38
CA SER A 104 -19.42 17.29 -21.43
C SER A 104 -18.04 17.78 -20.98
N PHE A 105 -17.11 18.04 -21.90
CA PHE A 105 -15.82 18.65 -21.52
C PHE A 105 -16.03 19.94 -20.69
N SER A 106 -17.14 20.64 -20.91
CA SER A 106 -17.56 21.79 -20.10
C SER A 106 -17.77 21.48 -18.61
N ASP A 107 -18.22 20.30 -18.21
CA ASP A 107 -18.41 20.00 -16.79
C ASP A 107 -17.06 19.81 -16.07
N ILE A 108 -16.06 19.26 -16.75
CA ILE A 108 -14.69 19.17 -16.23
C ILE A 108 -14.09 20.57 -16.10
N ASP A 109 -14.23 21.39 -17.14
CA ASP A 109 -13.74 22.77 -17.14
C ASP A 109 -14.40 23.60 -16.04
N ASN A 110 -15.70 23.40 -15.80
CA ASN A 110 -16.42 24.05 -14.70
C ASN A 110 -15.83 23.65 -13.35
N VAL A 111 -15.62 22.35 -13.09
CA VAL A 111 -15.02 21.89 -11.82
C VAL A 111 -13.59 22.43 -11.65
N ILE A 112 -12.78 22.45 -12.73
CA ILE A 112 -11.44 23.03 -12.68
C ILE A 112 -11.51 24.52 -12.35
N SER A 113 -12.50 25.24 -12.88
CA SER A 113 -12.67 26.68 -12.62
C SER A 113 -13.08 27.01 -11.18
N GLU A 114 -13.64 26.05 -10.44
CA GLU A 114 -13.98 26.20 -9.03
C GLU A 114 -12.78 25.99 -8.08
N ILE A 115 -11.64 25.50 -8.60
CA ILE A 115 -10.43 25.31 -7.79
C ILE A 115 -9.86 26.69 -7.43
N ASN A 116 -9.77 26.95 -6.12
CA ASN A 116 -9.15 28.15 -5.58
C ASN A 116 -7.74 27.85 -5.04
N PRO A 117 -6.67 28.40 -5.65
CA PRO A 117 -5.29 28.22 -5.17
C PRO A 117 -5.07 28.64 -3.71
N ASP A 118 -5.76 29.69 -3.24
CA ASP A 118 -5.62 30.17 -1.86
C ASP A 118 -6.14 29.13 -0.86
N SER A 119 -7.22 28.42 -1.22
CA SER A 119 -7.77 27.35 -0.37
C SER A 119 -6.84 26.15 -0.31
N VAL A 120 -6.15 25.84 -1.40
CA VAL A 120 -5.13 24.77 -1.45
C VAL A 120 -3.93 25.17 -0.60
N GLN A 121 -3.40 26.38 -0.78
CA GLN A 121 -2.28 26.90 -0.01
C GLN A 121 -2.59 26.95 1.49
N TYR A 122 -3.81 27.35 1.87
CA TYR A 122 -4.26 27.35 3.25
C TYR A 122 -4.20 25.96 3.90
N VAL A 123 -4.63 24.91 3.18
CA VAL A 123 -4.59 23.53 3.70
C VAL A 123 -3.13 23.09 3.88
N ILE A 124 -2.29 23.29 2.86
CA ILE A 124 -0.87 22.94 2.91
C ILE A 124 -0.16 23.67 4.05
N GLN A 125 -0.42 24.97 4.24
CA GLN A 125 0.16 25.74 5.34
C GLN A 125 -0.34 25.26 6.70
N SER A 126 -1.65 25.01 6.85
CA SER A 126 -2.22 24.53 8.11
C SER A 126 -1.63 23.20 8.55
N LEU A 127 -1.33 22.30 7.61
CA LEU A 127 -0.68 21.02 7.90
C LEU A 127 0.81 21.18 8.21
N GLN A 128 1.51 22.11 7.57
CA GLN A 128 2.90 22.45 7.90
C GLN A 128 3.03 23.06 9.30
N ASP A 129 2.06 23.87 9.72
CA ASP A 129 2.08 24.61 10.99
C ASP A 129 2.00 23.71 12.23
N PHE A 130 1.67 22.42 12.08
CA PHE A 130 1.87 21.43 13.14
C PHE A 130 3.36 21.19 13.47
N GLY A 131 4.29 21.66 12.62
CA GLY A 131 5.74 21.50 12.73
C GLY A 131 6.21 20.09 12.36
N THR A 132 5.53 19.07 12.87
CA THR A 132 5.70 17.66 12.46
C THR A 132 4.36 16.94 12.51
N ARG A 133 4.14 16.03 11.56
CA ARG A 133 3.02 15.08 11.53
C ARG A 133 3.52 13.64 11.62
N PHE A 134 4.76 13.45 12.10
CA PHE A 134 5.38 12.15 12.23
C PHE A 134 4.55 11.22 13.12
N LEU A 135 4.45 9.94 12.72
CA LEU A 135 3.56 8.96 13.34
C LEU A 135 3.75 8.74 14.85
N PHE A 136 4.91 9.07 15.41
CA PHE A 136 5.19 8.96 16.85
C PHE A 136 5.14 10.30 17.59
N ALA A 137 4.99 11.42 16.87
CA ALA A 137 4.86 12.74 17.47
C ALA A 137 3.56 12.86 18.27
N GLN A 138 3.54 13.81 19.22
CA GLN A 138 2.35 14.11 20.03
C GLN A 138 1.22 14.72 19.18
N THR A 139 1.56 15.36 18.06
CA THR A 139 0.64 16.01 17.12
C THR A 139 -0.18 15.03 16.28
N ARG A 140 0.17 13.74 16.23
CA ARG A 140 -0.53 12.76 15.35
C ARG A 140 -2.05 12.76 15.52
N ASP A 141 -2.51 12.92 16.77
CA ASP A 141 -3.92 12.86 17.10
C ASP A 141 -4.66 14.13 16.69
N SER A 142 -4.02 15.30 16.85
CA SER A 142 -4.60 16.58 16.47
C SER A 142 -4.60 16.79 14.95
N VAL A 143 -3.62 16.24 14.22
CA VAL A 143 -3.59 16.25 12.75
C VAL A 143 -4.80 15.51 12.18
N ALA A 144 -5.05 14.27 12.63
CA ALA A 144 -6.20 13.48 12.16
C ALA A 144 -7.53 14.17 12.48
N GLU A 145 -7.66 14.76 13.68
CA GLU A 145 -8.87 15.49 14.07
C GLU A 145 -9.06 16.77 13.25
N TRP A 146 -7.98 17.49 12.91
CA TRP A 146 -8.05 18.67 12.04
C TRP A 146 -8.52 18.32 10.64
N ILE A 147 -7.98 17.23 10.04
CA ILE A 147 -8.39 16.76 8.71
C ILE A 147 -9.87 16.36 8.71
N LYS A 148 -10.31 15.66 9.75
CA LYS A 148 -11.73 15.32 9.92
C LYS A 148 -12.61 16.56 9.93
N HIS A 149 -12.27 17.57 10.74
CA HIS A 149 -13.01 18.82 10.78
C HIS A 149 -12.96 19.56 9.45
N ARG A 150 -11.86 19.48 8.69
CA ARG A 150 -11.77 20.07 7.36
C ARG A 150 -12.80 19.44 6.41
N PHE A 151 -12.89 18.12 6.35
CA PHE A 151 -13.91 17.44 5.54
C PHE A 151 -15.34 17.83 5.95
N LEU A 152 -15.61 17.85 7.26
CA LEU A 152 -16.91 18.29 7.78
C LEU A 152 -17.22 19.74 7.35
N SER A 153 -16.23 20.64 7.42
CA SER A 153 -16.40 22.07 7.07
C SER A 153 -16.76 22.30 5.60
N VAL A 154 -16.39 21.38 4.70
CA VAL A 154 -16.67 21.47 3.26
C VAL A 154 -17.88 20.63 2.84
N GLY A 155 -18.66 20.12 3.80
CA GLY A 155 -19.97 19.53 3.54
C GLY A 155 -20.03 18.01 3.54
N PHE A 156 -18.94 17.30 3.87
CA PHE A 156 -19.04 15.86 4.13
C PHE A 156 -19.80 15.64 5.44
N SER A 157 -20.77 14.74 5.44
CA SER A 157 -21.53 14.36 6.64
C SER A 157 -21.06 13.05 7.26
N ASP A 158 -20.36 12.21 6.49
CA ASP A 158 -19.84 10.91 6.93
C ASP A 158 -18.31 10.96 6.90
N VAL A 159 -17.71 11.25 8.06
CA VAL A 159 -16.26 11.33 8.22
C VAL A 159 -15.86 10.55 9.47
N GLN A 160 -15.11 9.47 9.27
CA GLN A 160 -14.72 8.53 10.32
C GLN A 160 -13.21 8.58 10.59
N ILE A 161 -12.85 8.38 11.85
CA ILE A 161 -11.47 8.07 12.24
C ILE A 161 -11.35 6.55 12.30
N ASP A 162 -10.60 5.96 11.38
CA ASP A 162 -10.32 4.53 11.35
C ASP A 162 -8.94 4.27 11.97
N SER A 163 -8.92 3.68 13.16
CA SER A 163 -7.71 3.54 13.96
C SER A 163 -7.14 2.13 13.95
N PHE A 164 -5.82 2.02 13.85
CA PHE A 164 -5.12 0.76 13.95
C PHE A 164 -3.87 0.88 14.83
N ARG A 165 -3.43 -0.24 15.40
CA ARG A 165 -2.26 -0.26 16.28
C ARG A 165 -0.99 -0.50 15.49
N TYR A 166 -0.02 0.40 15.61
CA TYR A 166 1.33 0.23 15.06
C TYR A 166 2.35 0.49 16.17
N ASN A 167 3.15 -0.52 16.47
CA ASN A 167 4.10 -0.52 17.58
C ASN A 167 3.42 -0.14 18.92
N THR A 168 3.88 0.93 19.57
CA THR A 168 3.36 1.41 20.86
C THR A 168 2.23 2.44 20.72
N THR A 169 1.83 2.79 19.50
CA THR A 169 0.92 3.91 19.23
C THR A 169 -0.30 3.49 18.41
N TRP A 170 -1.42 4.17 18.64
CA TRP A 170 -2.57 4.12 17.74
C TRP A 170 -2.36 5.13 16.62
N GLN A 171 -2.40 4.63 15.40
CA GLN A 171 -2.40 5.42 14.17
C GLN A 171 -3.84 5.58 13.71
N LYS A 172 -4.12 6.68 13.00
CA LYS A 172 -5.47 7.11 12.67
C LYS A 172 -5.54 7.47 11.20
N ASN A 173 -6.33 6.74 10.42
CA ASN A 173 -6.75 7.17 9.10
C ASN A 173 -7.99 8.06 9.23
N VAL A 174 -8.17 8.99 8.28
CA VAL A 174 -9.40 9.78 8.16
C VAL A 174 -10.09 9.37 6.87
N VAL A 175 -11.32 8.87 6.99
CA VAL A 175 -12.11 8.38 5.85
C VAL A 175 -13.36 9.24 5.72
N ALA A 176 -13.43 10.04 4.66
CA ALA A 176 -14.60 10.85 4.32
C ALA A 176 -15.34 10.21 3.15
N THR A 177 -16.63 9.93 3.34
CA THR A 177 -17.46 9.22 2.35
C THR A 177 -18.55 10.14 1.83
N LEU A 178 -18.62 10.28 0.50
CA LEU A 178 -19.77 10.87 -0.18
C LEU A 178 -20.56 9.74 -0.85
N HIS A 179 -21.78 9.50 -0.37
CA HIS A 179 -22.62 8.40 -0.86
C HIS A 179 -23.20 8.72 -2.24
N GLY A 180 -22.98 7.83 -3.21
CA GLY A 180 -23.50 7.99 -4.57
C GLY A 180 -25.02 7.90 -4.61
N ALA A 181 -25.68 8.91 -5.16
CA ALA A 181 -27.15 8.95 -5.23
C ALA A 181 -27.75 7.97 -6.26
N LEU A 182 -26.98 7.60 -7.30
CA LEU A 182 -27.45 6.75 -8.42
C LEU A 182 -26.85 5.34 -8.38
N THR A 183 -25.55 5.23 -8.07
CA THR A 183 -24.80 3.96 -8.07
C THR A 183 -24.06 3.74 -6.73
N PRO A 184 -24.78 3.57 -5.61
CA PRO A 184 -24.16 3.49 -4.27
C PRO A 184 -23.24 2.27 -4.06
N ASN A 185 -23.28 1.27 -4.95
CA ASN A 185 -22.42 0.09 -4.90
C ASN A 185 -21.09 0.27 -5.68
N GLU A 186 -20.95 1.35 -6.44
CA GLU A 186 -19.69 1.69 -7.10
C GLU A 186 -18.86 2.58 -6.17
N VAL A 187 -17.61 2.18 -5.93
CA VAL A 187 -16.71 2.89 -5.02
C VAL A 187 -15.55 3.49 -5.82
N TYR A 188 -15.39 4.80 -5.68
CA TYR A 188 -14.25 5.56 -6.20
C TYR A 188 -13.43 6.05 -5.01
N VAL A 189 -12.12 5.81 -5.04
CA VAL A 189 -11.23 6.16 -3.93
C VAL A 189 -10.18 7.15 -4.42
N VAL A 190 -10.06 8.28 -3.71
CA VAL A 190 -8.99 9.27 -3.84
C VAL A 190 -8.37 9.41 -2.45
N GLY A 191 -7.04 9.46 -2.37
CA GLY A 191 -6.37 9.52 -1.08
C GLY A 191 -4.93 10.01 -1.15
N GLY A 192 -4.38 10.22 0.04
CA GLY A 192 -3.00 10.59 0.33
C GLY A 192 -2.68 10.22 1.78
N HIS A 193 -1.42 10.37 2.19
CA HIS A 193 -1.02 10.19 3.59
C HIS A 193 -0.85 11.55 4.26
N HIS A 194 -1.15 11.65 5.55
CA HIS A 194 -1.05 12.92 6.28
C HIS A 194 0.13 12.96 7.26
N ASP A 195 0.83 11.85 7.45
CA ASP A 195 2.06 11.85 8.22
C ASP A 195 3.19 12.52 7.43
N SER A 196 4.28 12.82 8.13
CA SER A 196 5.47 13.43 7.54
C SER A 196 6.73 12.83 8.13
N TYR A 197 7.82 12.95 7.38
CA TYR A 197 9.14 12.49 7.82
C TYR A 197 10.23 13.50 7.43
N SER A 198 11.33 13.47 8.17
CA SER A 198 12.55 14.21 7.83
C SER A 198 13.75 13.33 8.13
N SER A 199 14.81 13.42 7.32
CA SER A 199 16.09 12.77 7.59
C SER A 199 16.84 13.32 8.80
N GLY A 200 16.44 14.51 9.29
CA GLY A 200 16.82 15.02 10.60
C GLY A 200 16.08 14.30 11.73
N ASP A 201 15.74 15.01 12.80
CA ASP A 201 14.87 14.44 13.85
C ASP A 201 13.38 14.69 13.52
N PRO A 202 12.63 13.68 13.05
CA PRO A 202 11.23 13.84 12.68
C PRO A 202 10.31 14.09 13.88
N MET A 203 10.78 13.87 15.11
CA MET A 203 10.03 14.24 16.32
C MET A 203 10.03 15.75 16.57
N ILE A 204 10.98 16.48 15.98
CA ILE A 204 11.17 17.92 16.20
C ILE A 204 10.58 18.72 15.04
N PHE A 205 10.96 18.41 13.80
CA PHE A 205 10.57 19.21 12.65
C PHE A 205 10.52 18.39 11.36
N ALA A 206 9.32 18.20 10.84
CA ALA A 206 9.06 17.53 9.56
C ALA A 206 7.81 18.18 8.93
N PRO A 207 7.93 19.38 8.34
CA PRO A 207 6.75 20.14 7.89
C PRO A 207 6.02 19.47 6.72
N GLY A 208 6.71 18.66 5.91
CA GLY A 208 6.10 17.79 4.89
C GLY A 208 5.14 18.52 3.94
N ALA A 209 5.57 19.65 3.36
CA ALA A 209 4.71 20.49 2.52
C ALA A 209 4.32 19.81 1.21
N ASP A 210 5.31 19.29 0.48
CA ASP A 210 5.09 18.57 -0.80
C ASP A 210 4.80 17.08 -0.57
N ASP A 211 5.26 16.54 0.56
CA ASP A 211 5.17 15.14 0.94
C ASP A 211 4.51 15.02 2.34
N ASN A 212 3.17 15.00 2.45
CA ASN A 212 2.11 15.14 1.43
C ASN A 212 0.97 16.01 2.03
N ALA A 213 1.22 17.33 2.17
CA ALA A 213 0.25 18.28 2.75
C ALA A 213 -0.74 18.85 1.72
#